data_AF-A0A401QP43-F1
#
_entry.id   AF-A0A401QP43-F1
#
_cell.length_a   1.000
_cell.length_b   1.000
_cell.length_c   1.000
_cell.angle_alpha   90.00
_cell.angle_beta   90.00
_cell.angle_gamma   90.00
#
_symmetry.space_group_name_H-M   'P 1'
#
loop_
_entity.id
_entity.type
_entity.pdbx_description
1 polymer ?
#
loop_
_entity_poly.entity_id
_entity_poly.type
_entity_poly.pdbx_seq_one_letter_code
_entity_poly.pdbx_strand_id
1 'polypeptide(L)' 'MPLFANADPNFVTAMLTKLRFEVFQPADYVVREGTVGKKMYFIQHGVVSIITKGSKETKLSDGSYFG' A
#
# COMPACT_ATOMS: atom_id res chain seq x y z
N MET A 1 4.79 3.49 11.63
CA MET A 1 4.26 3.98 10.35
C MET A 1 3.92 5.46 10.47
N PRO A 2 4.56 6.36 9.71
CA PRO A 2 4.33 7.81 9.84
C PRO A 2 2.91 8.25 9.47
N LEU A 3 2.16 7.47 8.69
CA LEU A 3 0.80 7.81 8.27
C LEU A 3 -0.18 8.00 9.45
N PHE A 4 0.03 7.31 10.57
CA PHE A 4 -0.84 7.34 11.74
C PHE A 4 -0.20 7.99 12.97
N ALA A 5 0.95 8.65 12.82
CA ALA A 5 1.74 9.16 13.95
C ALA A 5 0.95 10.12 14.86
N ASN A 6 -0.03 10.84 14.30
CA ASN A 6 -0.88 11.80 15.02
C ASN A 6 -2.35 11.34 15.14
N ALA A 7 -2.65 10.08 14.83
CA ALA A 7 -4.01 9.55 14.89
C ALA A 7 -4.35 9.04 16.30
N ASP A 8 -5.63 9.06 16.66
CA ASP A 8 -6.13 8.47 17.91
C ASP A 8 -5.75 6.97 17.98
N PRO A 9 -5.12 6.49 19.07
CA PRO A 9 -4.74 5.07 19.21
C PRO A 9 -5.90 4.08 19.03
N ASN A 10 -7.12 4.45 19.44
CA ASN A 10 -8.31 3.63 19.27
C ASN A 10 -8.69 3.54 17.79
N PHE A 11 -8.57 4.64 17.05
CA PHE A 11 -8.80 4.64 15.60
C PHE A 11 -7.78 3.74 14.89
N VAL A 12 -6.50 3.85 15.24
CA VAL A 12 -5.45 3.00 14.67
C VAL A 12 -5.73 1.53 14.96
N THR A 13 -6.05 1.19 16.21
CA THR A 13 -6.38 -0.18 16.60
C THR A 13 -7.59 -0.70 15.83
N ALA A 14 -8.67 0.07 15.75
CA ALA A 14 -9.87 -0.31 15.01
C ALA A 14 -9.58 -0.52 13.51
N MET A 15 -8.75 0.33 12.91
CA MET A 15 -8.36 0.22 11.51
C MET A 15 -7.49 -1.02 11.25
N LEU A 16 -6.52 -1.31 12.13
CA LEU A 16 -5.71 -2.54 12.04
C LEU A 16 -6.56 -3.80 12.06
N THR A 17 -7.68 -3.83 12.81
CA THR A 17 -8.61 -4.98 12.79
C THR A 17 -9.32 -5.21 11.46
N LYS A 18 -9.33 -4.22 10.56
CA LYS A 18 -9.96 -4.31 9.24
C LYS A 18 -8.98 -4.68 8.14
N LEU A 19 -7.68 -4.74 8.42
CA LEU A 19 -6.68 -5.13 7.45
C LEU A 19 -6.88 -6.58 7.02
N ARG A 20 -6.67 -6.84 5.73
CA ARG A 20 -6.71 -8.17 5.14
C ARG A 20 -5.38 -8.43 4.46
N PHE A 21 -4.79 -9.59 4.73
CA PHE A 21 -3.58 -10.03 4.03
C PHE A 21 -3.93 -10.40 2.59
N GLU A 22 -3.25 -9.75 1.64
CA GLU A 22 -3.31 -10.08 0.22
C GLU A 22 -1.87 -10.36 -0.24
N VAL A 23 -1.66 -11.53 -0.86
CA VAL A 23 -0.36 -11.96 -1.37
C VAL A 23 -0.41 -11.88 -2.90
N PHE A 24 0.60 -11.22 -3.47
CA PHE A 24 0.77 -11.06 -4.90
C PHE A 24 2.06 -11.74 -5.34
N GLN A 25 2.02 -12.38 -6.50
CA GLN A 25 3.20 -13.01 -7.09
C GLN A 25 4.03 -11.97 -7.87
N PRO A 26 5.30 -12.27 -8.16
CA PRO A 26 6.08 -11.46 -9.09
C PRO A 26 5.32 -11.24 -10.41
N ALA A 27 5.33 -10.01 -10.90
CA ALA A 27 4.61 -9.54 -12.09
C ALA A 27 3.08 -9.38 -11.96
N ASP A 28 2.47 -9.66 -10.80
CA ASP A 28 1.07 -9.30 -10.57
C ASP A 28 0.88 -7.78 -10.50
N TYR A 29 -0.23 -7.30 -11.07
CA TYR A 29 -0.65 -5.90 -10.95
C TYR A 29 -1.57 -5.72 -9.75
N VAL A 30 -1.10 -4.99 -8.73
CA VAL A 30 -1.90 -4.70 -7.52
C VAL A 30 -2.94 -3.60 -7.77
N VAL A 31 -2.55 -2.51 -8.44
CA VAL A 31 -3.40 -1.37 -8.81
C VAL A 31 -3.07 -0.93 -10.23
N ARG A 32 -4.07 -0.43 -10.97
CA ARG A 32 -3.89 0.13 -12.31
C ARG A 32 -4.25 1.62 -12.30
N GLU A 33 -3.36 2.44 -12.86
CA GLU A 33 -3.59 3.87 -13.08
C GLU A 33 -4.91 4.10 -13.85
N GLY A 34 -5.66 5.13 -13.46
CA GLY A 34 -6.95 5.47 -14.08
C GLY A 34 -8.14 4.65 -13.60
N THR A 35 -7.96 3.72 -12.68
CA THR A 35 -9.06 3.00 -12.02
C THR A 35 -9.48 3.68 -10.71
N VAL A 36 -10.74 3.53 -10.32
CA VAL A 36 -11.25 4.08 -9.06
C VAL A 36 -10.61 3.34 -7.88
N GLY A 37 -9.81 4.06 -7.08
CA GLY A 37 -9.20 3.55 -5.87
C GLY A 37 -10.25 3.22 -4.81
N LYS A 38 -10.29 1.94 -4.38
CA LYS A 38 -11.18 1.45 -3.32
C LYS A 38 -10.43 0.80 -2.15
N LYS A 39 -9.10 0.67 -2.27
CA LYS A 39 -8.22 0.01 -1.32
C LYS A 39 -6.93 0.80 -1.21
N MET A 40 -6.36 0.80 -0.01
CA MET A 40 -4.98 1.18 0.24
C MET A 40 -4.26 -0.02 0.86
N TYR A 41 -2.95 -0.09 0.67
CA TYR A 41 -2.12 -1.22 1.04
C TYR A 41 -0.94 -0.79 1.89
N PHE A 42 -0.55 -1.68 2.80
CA PHE A 42 0.66 -1.62 3.59
C PHE A 42 1.56 -2.78 3.18
N ILE A 43 2.82 -2.49 2.86
CA ILE A 43 3.77 -3.52 2.48
C ILE A 43 4.35 -4.11 3.76
N GLN A 44 3.87 -5.30 4.14
CA GLN A 44 4.46 -6.04 5.25
C GLN A 44 5.82 -6.62 4.86
N HIS A 45 5.90 -7.25 3.67
CA HIS A 45 7.11 -7.82 3.13
C HIS A 45 7.10 -7.84 1.59
N GLY A 46 8.21 -7.46 0.98
CA GLY A 46 8.42 -7.49 -0.47
C GLY A 46 8.66 -6.10 -1.07
N VAL A 47 8.70 -6.06 -2.41
CA VAL A 47 8.94 -4.82 -3.16
C VAL A 47 7.85 -4.65 -4.21
N VAL A 48 7.27 -3.45 -4.27
CA VAL A 48 6.30 -3.04 -5.28
C VAL A 48 6.91 -1.96 -6.16
N SER A 49 6.83 -2.16 -7.47
CA SER A 49 7.25 -1.17 -8.47
C SER A 49 6.06 -0.35 -8.96
N ILE A 50 6.16 0.96 -8.82
CA ILE A 50 5.21 1.93 -9.37
C ILE A 50 5.73 2.37 -10.73
N ILE A 51 4.91 2.14 -11.76
CA ILE A 51 5.21 2.46 -13.15
C ILE A 51 4.07 3.37 -13.64
N THR A 52 4.38 4.63 -13.94
CA THR A 52 3.42 5.54 -14.61
C THR A 52 3.98 5.99 -15.96
N LYS A 53 3.11 6.41 -16.86
CA LYS A 53 3.54 6.86 -18.19
C LYS A 53 4.43 8.10 -18.05
N GLY A 54 5.69 7.98 -18.49
CA GLY A 54 6.63 9.11 -18.57
C GLY A 54 7.37 9.43 -17.28
N SER A 55 7.24 8.64 -16.22
CA SER A 55 8.02 8.79 -14.98
C SER A 55 9.06 7.67 -14.83
N LYS A 56 10.06 7.90 -13.97
CA LYS A 56 10.98 6.84 -13.56
C LYS A 56 10.28 5.88 -12.59
N GLU A 57 10.58 4.59 -12.73
CA GLU A 57 10.14 3.56 -11.81
C GLU A 57 10.48 3.94 -10.36
N THR A 58 9.47 3.91 -9.50
CA THR A 58 9.64 4.12 -8.05
C THR A 58 9.39 2.81 -7.33
N LYS A 59 10.27 2.43 -6.41
CA LYS A 59 10.15 1.18 -5.64
C LYS A 59 9.75 1.47 -4.21
N LEU A 60 8.75 0.75 -3.74
CA LEU A 60 8.30 0.73 -2.35
C LEU A 60 8.64 -0.62 -1.74
N SER A 61 9.15 -0.63 -0.51
CA SER A 61 9.54 -1.83 0.23
C SER A 61 8.78 -1.96 1.55
N ASP A 62 9.10 -2.99 2.33
CA ASP A 62 8.63 -3.24 3.69
C ASP A 62 8.46 -1.93 4.50
N GLY A 63 7.30 -1.79 5.15
CA GLY A 63 6.92 -0.62 5.94
C GLY A 63 6.34 0.56 5.14
N SER A 64 6.43 0.52 3.80
CA SER A 64 5.80 1.51 2.92
C SER A 64 4.31 1.26 2.74
N TYR A 65 3.60 2.24 2.18
CA TYR A 65 2.18 2.13 1.86
C TYR A 65 1.88 2.81 0.53
N PHE A 66 0.78 2.42 -0.11
CA PHE A 66 0.29 3.00 -1.36
C PHE A 66 -1.22 2.78 -1.51
N GLY A 67 -1.86 3.51 -2.42
CA GLY A 67 -3.30 3.46 -2.65
C GLY A 67 -3.84 4.79 -3.14
#